data_AF-A0A484BG71-F1
#
_entry.id   AF-A0A484BG71-F1
#
_cell.length_a   1.000
_cell.length_b   1.000
_cell.length_c   1.000
_cell.angle_alpha   90.00
_cell.angle_beta   90.00
_cell.angle_gamma   90.00
#
_symmetry.space_group_name_H-M   'P 1'
#
loop_
_entity.id
_entity.type
_entity.pdbx_description
1 polymer ?
#
loop_
_entity_poly.entity_id
_entity_poly.type
_entity_poly.pdbx_seq_one_letter_code
_entity_poly.pdbx_strand_id
1 'polypeptide(L)'
;MNKLLNIAHAVPRQFVRDYAFKSDLKIKWVRPEKISCIKPEKSGDLAKLPPLNPNELLPDYKDSKELANANEAVKSMFLLSNNRNSLTTRYYRDQMIKEVQRHAQDYGSMEAKLARMTALIRRYQSHMEVHPRDKMIKVRLKEMIDKRKKFLKYLRRWDYRRFEWILEKLDLVYKPPPTKFHWITRKESLQKLTDIYCEKIKDERLEAYHKELQEQQIPFLEDAIKKMVFIRQEQIDCDVPVTVTEVQIEEARQQLAQLQELREAAAAATRKQSDETFH
;
A
#
# COMPACT_ATOMS: atom_id res chain seq x y z
N MET A 1 -64.44 47.12 -22.35
CA MET A 1 -63.02 47.13 -21.93
C MET A 1 -62.87 46.09 -20.81
N ASN A 2 -62.54 44.86 -21.16
CA ASN A 2 -61.18 44.30 -21.08
C ASN A 2 -60.63 44.20 -19.65
N LYS A 3 -60.85 43.05 -18.99
CA LYS A 3 -59.82 42.01 -18.77
C LYS A 3 -60.27 41.00 -17.71
N LEU A 4 -60.95 39.97 -18.17
CA LEU A 4 -60.76 38.62 -17.65
C LEU A 4 -59.31 38.23 -17.98
N LEU A 5 -58.42 38.13 -16.99
CA LEU A 5 -57.15 37.36 -17.07
C LEU A 5 -56.55 37.33 -15.65
N ASN A 6 -57.17 36.56 -14.74
CA ASN A 6 -56.45 36.12 -13.55
C ASN A 6 -55.51 34.99 -13.99
N ILE A 7 -54.24 35.37 -14.00
CA ILE A 7 -53.07 34.62 -14.40
C ILE A 7 -53.00 33.35 -13.56
N ALA A 8 -53.35 32.22 -14.18
CA ALA A 8 -52.91 30.92 -13.72
C ALA A 8 -51.37 30.97 -13.69
N HIS A 9 -50.80 31.15 -12.51
CA HIS A 9 -49.39 30.94 -12.28
C HIS A 9 -49.15 29.44 -12.41
N ALA A 10 -48.99 28.98 -13.64
CA ALA A 10 -48.40 27.70 -13.95
C ALA A 10 -46.95 27.75 -13.46
N VAL A 11 -46.75 27.57 -12.16
CA VAL A 11 -45.46 27.13 -11.65
C VAL A 11 -45.19 25.85 -12.41
N PRO A 12 -44.15 25.77 -13.26
CA PRO A 12 -43.77 24.49 -13.79
C PRO A 12 -43.39 23.69 -12.55
N ARG A 13 -44.26 22.77 -12.11
CA ARG A 13 -43.86 21.67 -11.27
C ARG A 13 -42.84 20.94 -12.11
N GLN A 14 -41.57 21.33 -12.00
CA GLN A 14 -40.48 20.46 -12.35
C GLN A 14 -40.69 19.25 -11.45
N PHE A 15 -41.41 18.26 -11.98
CA PHE A 15 -41.32 16.91 -11.50
C PHE A 15 -39.87 16.52 -11.74
N VAL A 16 -38.98 16.91 -10.82
CA VAL A 16 -37.70 16.27 -10.67
C VAL A 16 -38.07 14.85 -10.35
N ARG A 17 -38.03 14.00 -11.38
CA ARG A 17 -38.22 12.58 -11.20
C ARG A 17 -37.04 12.15 -10.34
N ASP A 18 -37.27 12.03 -9.04
CA ASP A 18 -36.38 11.38 -8.07
C ASP A 18 -36.34 9.88 -8.41
N TYR A 19 -35.78 9.56 -9.58
CA TYR A 19 -35.66 8.20 -10.09
C TYR A 19 -34.66 7.37 -9.30
N ALA A 20 -33.81 8.01 -8.51
CA ALA A 20 -32.82 7.35 -7.71
C ALA A 20 -33.37 7.17 -6.29
N PHE A 21 -33.80 5.95 -5.98
CA PHE A 21 -33.91 5.50 -4.60
C PHE A 21 -32.60 5.88 -3.89
N LYS A 22 -32.64 6.83 -2.96
CA LYS A 22 -31.48 7.13 -2.14
C LYS A 22 -31.29 5.91 -1.26
N SER A 23 -30.27 5.12 -1.55
CA SER A 23 -29.96 3.96 -0.70
C SER A 23 -29.58 4.48 0.69
N ASP A 24 -30.21 3.98 1.74
CA ASP A 24 -29.83 4.28 3.14
C ASP A 24 -28.44 3.70 3.51
N LEU A 25 -27.83 2.95 2.60
CA LEU A 25 -26.47 2.46 2.71
C LEU A 25 -25.49 3.63 2.86
N LYS A 26 -24.65 3.57 3.90
CA LYS A 26 -23.59 4.55 4.19
C LYS A 26 -22.39 4.40 3.25
N ILE A 27 -22.62 4.11 1.97
CA ILE A 27 -21.60 3.90 0.96
C ILE A 27 -21.43 5.18 0.14
N LYS A 28 -20.35 5.90 0.40
CA LYS A 28 -19.98 7.08 -0.38
C LYS A 28 -18.91 6.71 -1.40
N TRP A 29 -19.27 6.69 -2.67
CA TRP A 29 -18.26 6.59 -3.72
C TRP A 29 -17.53 7.92 -3.91
N VAL A 30 -16.21 7.89 -3.72
CA VAL A 30 -15.29 8.97 -4.09
C VAL A 30 -14.43 8.45 -5.23
N ARG A 31 -14.33 9.24 -6.31
CA ARG A 31 -13.46 8.87 -7.43
C ARG A 31 -12.01 8.92 -6.95
N PRO A 32 -11.23 7.83 -7.09
CA PRO A 32 -9.83 7.84 -6.70
C PRO A 32 -9.05 8.86 -7.53
N GLU A 33 -8.13 9.56 -6.88
CA GLU A 33 -7.30 10.55 -7.53
C GLU A 33 -6.34 9.91 -8.52
N LYS A 34 -6.17 10.55 -9.68
CA LYS A 34 -5.20 10.09 -10.67
C LYS A 34 -3.81 10.54 -10.27
N ILE A 35 -2.98 9.58 -9.86
CA ILE A 35 -1.54 9.85 -9.61
C ILE A 35 -0.89 10.30 -10.93
N SER A 36 -0.38 11.52 -10.94
CA SER A 36 0.35 12.09 -12.09
C SER A 36 1.62 11.29 -12.37
N CYS A 37 2.02 11.22 -13.65
CA CYS A 37 3.28 10.58 -14.06
C CYS A 37 4.54 11.31 -13.55
N ILE A 38 4.39 12.56 -13.10
CA ILE A 38 5.47 13.38 -12.56
C ILE A 38 5.78 13.00 -11.10
N LYS A 39 4.77 12.53 -10.35
CA LYS A 39 4.96 12.22 -8.94
C LYS A 39 5.86 10.99 -8.76
N PRO A 40 6.81 11.01 -7.79
CA PRO A 40 7.71 9.89 -7.52
C PRO A 40 6.97 8.60 -7.15
N GLU A 41 5.79 8.72 -6.53
CA GLU A 41 4.90 7.58 -6.23
C GLU A 41 4.57 6.72 -7.46
N LYS A 42 4.49 7.30 -8.67
CA LYS A 42 4.16 6.58 -9.89
C LYS A 42 5.36 5.85 -10.49
N SER A 43 6.55 6.44 -10.36
CA SER A 43 7.81 5.89 -10.86
C SER A 43 8.40 4.87 -9.89
N GLY A 44 8.04 4.96 -8.60
CA GLY A 44 8.56 4.14 -7.52
C GLY A 44 9.89 4.65 -6.96
N ASP A 45 10.20 5.93 -7.11
CA ASP A 45 11.39 6.53 -6.50
C ASP A 45 11.03 7.03 -5.10
N LEU A 46 11.92 6.82 -4.12
CA LEU A 46 11.76 7.33 -2.75
C LEU A 46 12.57 8.62 -2.56
N ALA A 47 13.86 8.60 -2.86
CA ALA A 47 14.72 9.78 -2.82
C ALA A 47 14.62 10.70 -4.06
N LYS A 48 14.82 12.01 -3.81
CA LYS A 48 15.11 13.02 -4.85
C LYS A 48 16.62 13.02 -5.17
N LEU A 49 17.03 13.75 -6.21
CA LEU A 49 18.46 13.99 -6.44
C LEU A 49 19.04 14.82 -5.28
N PRO A 50 20.26 14.53 -4.81
CA PRO A 50 20.92 15.35 -3.81
C PRO A 50 21.17 16.77 -4.36
N PRO A 51 21.23 17.79 -3.49
CA PRO A 51 21.57 19.14 -3.91
C PRO A 51 22.98 19.20 -4.50
N LEU A 52 23.19 20.15 -5.41
CA LEU A 52 24.48 20.33 -6.07
C LEU A 52 25.49 20.96 -5.10
N ASN A 53 26.68 20.37 -5.02
CA ASN A 53 27.82 21.03 -4.34
C ASN A 53 28.35 22.15 -5.25
N PRO A 54 28.30 23.44 -4.84
CA PRO A 54 28.67 24.54 -5.72
C PRO A 54 30.14 24.54 -6.16
N ASN A 55 31.02 23.94 -5.35
CA ASN A 55 32.46 23.92 -5.55
C ASN A 55 32.96 22.65 -6.25
N GLU A 56 32.06 21.76 -6.69
CA GLU A 56 32.47 20.55 -7.43
C GLU A 56 32.94 20.93 -8.84
N LEU A 57 34.08 20.39 -9.24
CA LEU A 57 34.62 20.55 -10.59
C LEU A 57 33.88 19.67 -11.60
N LEU A 58 33.96 20.05 -12.87
CA LEU A 58 33.49 19.22 -13.98
C LEU A 58 34.18 17.84 -13.98
N PRO A 59 33.45 16.74 -14.27
CA PRO A 59 33.99 15.38 -14.23
C PRO A 59 35.28 15.18 -15.04
N ASP A 60 35.38 15.84 -16.19
CA ASP A 60 36.52 15.69 -17.12
C ASP A 60 37.81 16.33 -16.60
N TYR A 61 37.70 17.31 -15.70
CA TYR A 61 38.82 18.13 -15.22
C TYR A 61 39.22 17.81 -13.78
N LYS A 62 38.56 16.85 -13.13
CA LYS A 62 38.78 16.52 -11.72
C LYS A 62 40.23 16.09 -11.43
N ASP A 63 40.86 15.41 -12.39
CA ASP A 63 42.21 14.85 -12.24
C ASP A 63 43.30 15.74 -12.87
N SER A 64 42.94 16.95 -13.32
CA SER A 64 43.87 17.84 -14.03
C SER A 64 44.83 18.55 -13.07
N LYS A 65 46.12 18.26 -13.20
CA LYS A 65 47.19 18.85 -12.36
C LYS A 65 47.36 20.35 -12.61
N GLU A 66 47.14 20.77 -13.86
CA GLU A 66 47.29 22.16 -14.28
C GLU A 66 46.22 23.07 -13.67
N LEU A 67 44.99 22.57 -13.54
CA LEU A 67 43.88 23.32 -12.97
C LEU A 67 44.07 23.59 -11.47
N ALA A 68 44.74 22.69 -10.75
CA ALA A 68 45.08 22.91 -9.35
C ALA A 68 45.97 24.15 -9.15
N ASN A 69 46.89 24.39 -10.09
CA ASN A 69 47.82 25.52 -10.08
C ASN A 69 47.25 26.79 -10.74
N ALA A 70 46.09 26.70 -11.38
CA ALA A 70 45.50 27.82 -12.10
C ALA A 70 44.96 28.93 -11.16
N ASN A 71 44.77 30.12 -11.74
CA ASN A 71 44.14 31.26 -11.07
C ASN A 71 42.69 30.91 -10.66
N GLU A 72 42.21 31.51 -9.58
CA GLU A 72 40.86 31.32 -9.05
C GLU A 72 39.77 31.64 -10.07
N ALA A 73 39.98 32.69 -10.89
CA ALA A 73 39.06 33.02 -11.99
C ALA A 73 38.91 31.86 -12.99
N VAL A 74 40.02 31.16 -13.29
CA VAL A 74 40.01 29.99 -14.18
C VAL A 74 39.32 28.82 -13.48
N LYS A 75 39.64 28.53 -12.22
CA LYS A 75 38.98 27.48 -11.42
C LYS A 75 37.47 27.66 -11.38
N SER A 76 37.00 28.89 -11.20
CA SER A 76 35.58 29.26 -11.21
C SER A 76 34.86 28.89 -12.51
N MET A 77 35.53 28.97 -13.68
CA MET A 77 34.93 28.60 -14.96
C MET A 77 34.66 27.09 -15.09
N PHE A 78 35.41 26.25 -14.36
CA PHE A 78 35.26 24.79 -14.38
C PHE A 78 34.38 24.24 -13.25
N LEU A 79 33.81 25.12 -12.42
CA LEU A 79 32.84 24.74 -11.39
C LEU A 79 31.51 24.32 -12.01
N LEU A 80 30.90 23.28 -11.46
CA LEU A 80 29.65 22.72 -11.97
C LEU A 80 28.46 23.69 -11.84
N SER A 81 28.51 24.59 -10.84
CA SER A 81 27.52 25.65 -10.58
C SER A 81 27.48 26.70 -11.70
N ASN A 82 28.64 27.07 -12.23
CA ASN A 82 28.80 28.10 -13.28
C ASN A 82 28.61 27.54 -14.70
N ASN A 83 28.31 26.25 -14.81
CA ASN A 83 28.28 25.52 -16.07
C ASN A 83 26.86 25.13 -16.50
N ARG A 84 26.73 24.73 -17.78
CA ARG A 84 25.44 24.38 -18.39
C ARG A 84 24.77 23.21 -17.66
N ASN A 85 23.44 23.27 -17.51
CA ASN A 85 22.62 22.24 -16.86
C ASN A 85 22.74 20.81 -17.46
N SER A 86 23.19 20.68 -18.70
CA SER A 86 23.51 19.39 -19.31
C SER A 86 24.67 18.70 -18.57
N LEU A 87 25.67 19.47 -18.15
CA LEU A 87 26.85 18.98 -17.43
C LEU A 87 26.48 18.54 -16.00
N THR A 88 25.60 19.28 -15.32
CA THR A 88 25.07 18.85 -14.00
C THR A 88 24.26 17.56 -14.11
N THR A 89 23.48 17.39 -15.17
CA THR A 89 22.75 16.15 -15.43
C THR A 89 23.69 14.97 -15.69
N ARG A 90 24.74 15.20 -16.47
CA ARG A 90 25.79 14.22 -16.72
C ARG A 90 26.52 13.82 -15.44
N TYR A 91 26.85 14.78 -14.58
CA TYR A 91 27.47 14.52 -13.28
C TYR A 91 26.61 13.57 -12.42
N TYR A 92 25.32 13.88 -12.21
CA TYR A 92 24.44 13.00 -11.43
C TYR A 92 24.30 11.60 -12.03
N ARG A 93 24.20 11.53 -13.36
CA ARG A 93 24.15 10.26 -14.08
C ARG A 93 25.39 9.42 -13.79
N ASP A 94 26.57 10.02 -13.89
CA ASP A 94 27.83 9.28 -13.74
C ASP A 94 28.06 8.90 -12.26
N GLN A 95 27.64 9.72 -11.30
CA GLN A 95 27.65 9.39 -9.86
C GLN A 95 26.78 8.16 -9.54
N MET A 96 25.52 8.16 -9.99
CA MET A 96 24.62 7.02 -9.75
C MET A 96 25.11 5.75 -10.45
N ILE A 97 25.74 5.86 -11.63
CA ILE A 97 26.35 4.69 -12.30
C ILE A 97 27.52 4.15 -11.48
N LYS A 98 28.38 5.02 -10.93
CA LYS A 98 29.53 4.62 -10.12
C LYS A 98 29.15 3.79 -8.89
N GLU A 99 27.98 4.03 -8.31
CA GLU A 99 27.48 3.28 -7.16
C GLU A 99 27.12 1.82 -7.49
N VAL A 100 26.81 1.53 -8.76
CA VAL A 100 26.24 0.23 -9.18
C VAL A 100 27.09 -0.49 -10.23
N GLN A 101 28.06 0.19 -10.84
CA GLN A 101 28.93 -0.38 -11.88
C GLN A 101 29.79 -1.53 -11.35
N ARG A 102 30.04 -2.54 -12.19
CA ARG A 102 30.90 -3.69 -11.82
C ARG A 102 32.39 -3.38 -11.94
N HIS A 103 32.75 -2.53 -12.89
CA HIS A 103 34.09 -2.04 -13.14
C HIS A 103 34.02 -0.58 -13.62
N ALA A 104 35.15 0.13 -13.61
CA ALA A 104 35.19 1.58 -13.84
C ALA A 104 34.62 2.05 -15.20
N GLN A 105 34.64 1.18 -16.21
CA GLN A 105 34.16 1.46 -17.56
C GLN A 105 32.82 0.77 -17.90
N ASP A 106 32.10 0.24 -16.89
CA ASP A 106 30.82 -0.42 -17.13
C ASP A 106 29.67 0.59 -17.27
N TYR A 107 29.33 0.90 -18.52
CA TYR A 107 28.20 1.76 -18.87
C TYR A 107 27.06 1.01 -19.57
N GLY A 108 27.24 -0.30 -19.79
CA GLY A 108 26.40 -1.11 -20.67
C GLY A 108 25.58 -2.17 -19.95
N SER A 109 25.96 -2.53 -18.72
CA SER A 109 25.23 -3.49 -17.88
C SER A 109 23.80 -3.05 -17.61
N MET A 110 22.95 -4.01 -17.22
CA MET A 110 21.56 -3.71 -16.91
C MET A 110 21.47 -2.77 -15.70
N GLU A 111 22.40 -2.96 -14.76
CA GLU A 111 22.55 -2.20 -13.54
C GLU A 111 22.96 -0.75 -13.82
N ALA A 112 24.01 -0.54 -14.63
CA ALA A 112 24.43 0.79 -15.07
C ALA A 112 23.33 1.51 -15.87
N LYS A 113 22.58 0.79 -16.71
CA LYS A 113 21.43 1.33 -17.43
C LYS A 113 20.31 1.76 -16.47
N LEU A 114 19.99 0.94 -15.47
CA LEU A 114 18.98 1.26 -14.46
C LEU A 114 19.37 2.52 -13.67
N ALA A 115 20.62 2.61 -13.21
CA ALA A 115 21.16 3.78 -12.52
C ALA A 115 21.06 5.05 -13.38
N ARG A 116 21.50 4.97 -14.64
CA ARG A 116 21.38 6.08 -15.62
C ARG A 116 19.93 6.55 -15.76
N MET A 117 19.00 5.63 -15.91
CA MET A 117 17.59 5.95 -16.09
C MET A 117 17.00 6.58 -14.84
N THR A 118 17.37 6.10 -13.65
CA THR A 118 16.93 6.68 -12.38
C THR A 118 17.41 8.12 -12.22
N ALA A 119 18.68 8.42 -12.52
CA ALA A 119 19.20 9.79 -12.48
C ALA A 119 18.41 10.74 -13.40
N LEU A 120 18.11 10.30 -14.62
CA LEU A 120 17.36 11.08 -15.60
C LEU A 120 15.87 11.23 -15.21
N ILE A 121 15.24 10.19 -14.68
CA ILE A 121 13.86 10.24 -14.18
C ILE A 121 13.76 11.31 -13.08
N ARG A 122 14.64 11.25 -12.07
CA ARG A 122 14.63 12.24 -10.98
C ARG A 122 14.87 13.66 -11.49
N ARG A 123 15.78 13.85 -12.45
CA ARG A 123 16.02 15.16 -13.09
C ARG A 123 14.79 15.67 -13.84
N TYR A 124 14.13 14.81 -14.61
CA TYR A 124 12.91 15.17 -15.32
C TYR A 124 11.75 15.45 -14.36
N GLN A 125 11.64 14.75 -13.25
CA GLN A 125 10.64 15.04 -12.22
C GLN A 125 10.83 16.45 -11.65
N SER A 126 12.04 16.82 -11.23
CA SER A 126 12.34 18.18 -10.76
C SER A 126 12.06 19.25 -11.82
N HIS A 127 12.39 18.98 -13.08
CA HIS A 127 12.07 19.90 -14.17
C HIS A 127 10.55 20.07 -14.38
N MET A 128 9.80 18.97 -14.32
CA MET A 128 8.35 18.97 -14.49
C MET A 128 7.60 19.58 -13.30
N GLU A 129 8.19 19.60 -12.10
CA GLU A 129 7.68 20.36 -10.95
C GLU A 129 7.67 21.86 -11.26
N VAL A 130 8.72 22.38 -11.89
CA VAL A 130 8.85 23.81 -12.28
C VAL A 130 8.06 24.11 -13.57
N HIS A 131 8.11 23.21 -14.55
CA HIS A 131 7.53 23.40 -15.88
C HIS A 131 6.51 22.31 -16.23
N PRO A 132 5.32 22.29 -15.60
CA PRO A 132 4.35 21.21 -15.74
C PRO A 132 3.71 21.11 -17.15
N ARG A 133 3.83 22.16 -17.96
CA ARG A 133 3.24 22.26 -19.30
C ARG A 133 4.14 21.71 -20.41
N ASP A 134 5.41 21.37 -20.14
CA ASP A 134 6.29 20.77 -21.14
C ASP A 134 5.86 19.33 -21.46
N LYS A 135 5.23 19.16 -22.63
CA LYS A 135 4.72 17.86 -23.08
C LYS A 135 5.84 16.93 -23.53
N MET A 136 6.93 17.46 -24.09
CA MET A 136 8.02 16.65 -24.65
C MET A 136 8.76 15.94 -23.51
N ILE A 137 9.10 16.67 -22.44
CA ILE A 137 9.75 16.08 -21.27
C ILE A 137 8.81 15.10 -20.57
N LYS A 138 7.51 15.41 -20.49
CA LYS A 138 6.51 14.50 -19.91
C LYS A 138 6.43 13.16 -20.64
N VAL A 139 6.47 13.17 -21.98
CA VAL A 139 6.50 11.94 -22.79
C VAL A 139 7.78 11.15 -22.53
N ARG A 140 8.94 11.82 -22.58
CA ARG A 140 10.24 11.19 -22.31
C ARG A 140 10.31 10.58 -20.91
N LEU A 141 9.79 11.27 -19.89
CA LEU A 141 9.69 10.77 -18.52
C LEU A 141 8.86 9.50 -18.45
N LYS A 142 7.68 9.48 -19.08
CA LYS A 142 6.81 8.30 -19.11
C LYS A 142 7.50 7.11 -19.77
N GLU A 143 8.06 7.30 -20.96
CA GLU A 143 8.78 6.24 -21.68
C GLU A 143 9.97 5.70 -20.87
N MET A 144 10.68 6.58 -20.16
CA MET A 144 11.81 6.18 -19.34
C MET A 144 11.37 5.36 -18.13
N ILE A 145 10.29 5.76 -17.45
CA ILE A 145 9.69 4.98 -16.35
C ILE A 145 9.27 3.60 -16.85
N ASP A 146 8.61 3.52 -18.00
CA ASP A 146 8.13 2.25 -18.56
C ASP A 146 9.30 1.34 -19.00
N LYS A 147 10.34 1.91 -19.64
CA LYS A 147 11.58 1.19 -19.96
C LYS A 147 12.27 0.68 -18.69
N ARG A 148 12.33 1.47 -17.61
CA ARG A 148 12.95 1.08 -16.33
C ARG A 148 12.19 -0.08 -15.70
N LYS A 149 10.86 -0.01 -15.68
CA LYS A 149 9.98 -1.09 -15.19
C LYS A 149 10.18 -2.38 -15.98
N LYS A 150 10.36 -2.29 -17.30
CA LYS A 150 10.66 -3.45 -18.16
C LYS A 150 11.99 -4.10 -17.77
N PHE A 151 13.05 -3.32 -17.56
CA PHE A 151 14.35 -3.86 -17.13
C PHE A 151 14.28 -4.47 -15.71
N LEU A 152 13.63 -3.81 -14.76
CA LEU A 152 13.43 -4.37 -13.41
C LEU A 152 12.65 -5.69 -13.45
N LYS A 153 11.62 -5.80 -14.31
CA LYS A 153 10.89 -7.05 -14.52
C LYS A 153 11.80 -8.16 -15.06
N TYR A 154 12.68 -7.85 -16.00
CA TYR A 154 13.63 -8.84 -16.52
C TYR A 154 14.66 -9.26 -15.48
N LEU A 155 15.23 -8.29 -14.75
CA LEU A 155 16.20 -8.57 -13.71
C LEU A 155 15.58 -9.46 -12.62
N ARG A 156 14.37 -9.15 -12.17
CA ARG A 156 13.63 -9.96 -11.18
C ARG A 156 13.45 -11.42 -11.63
N ARG A 157 13.27 -11.67 -12.93
CA ARG A 157 13.12 -13.03 -13.49
C ARG A 157 14.46 -13.75 -13.62
N TRP A 158 15.53 -13.02 -13.94
CA TRP A 158 16.85 -13.59 -14.23
C TRP A 158 17.68 -13.82 -12.97
N ASP A 159 17.79 -12.81 -12.12
CA ASP A 159 18.60 -12.83 -10.89
C ASP A 159 17.91 -11.97 -9.83
N TYR A 160 17.25 -12.66 -8.89
CA TYR A 160 16.48 -12.02 -7.84
C TYR A 160 17.37 -11.28 -6.83
N ARG A 161 18.57 -11.80 -6.53
CA ARG A 161 19.50 -11.17 -5.58
C ARG A 161 20.03 -9.85 -6.11
N ARG A 162 20.39 -9.80 -7.40
CA ARG A 162 20.77 -8.54 -8.05
C ARG A 162 19.61 -7.55 -8.11
N PHE A 163 18.40 -8.05 -8.31
CA PHE A 163 17.20 -7.21 -8.31
C PHE A 163 17.00 -6.51 -6.95
N GLU A 164 17.02 -7.24 -5.84
CA GLU A 164 16.89 -6.66 -4.50
C GLU A 164 18.03 -5.66 -4.21
N TRP A 165 19.27 -6.04 -4.49
CA TRP A 165 20.42 -5.17 -4.29
C TRP A 165 20.31 -3.84 -5.05
N ILE A 166 19.80 -3.85 -6.29
CA ILE A 166 19.59 -2.60 -7.03
C ILE A 166 18.46 -1.76 -6.44
N LEU A 167 17.38 -2.38 -5.97
CA LEU A 167 16.29 -1.64 -5.35
C LEU A 167 16.78 -0.90 -4.10
N GLU A 168 17.59 -1.57 -3.27
CA GLU A 168 18.21 -0.96 -2.10
C GLU A 168 19.20 0.15 -2.48
N LYS A 169 20.14 -0.12 -3.39
CA LYS A 169 21.17 0.85 -3.78
C LYS A 169 20.61 2.10 -4.44
N LEU A 170 19.63 1.93 -5.32
CA LEU A 170 19.03 3.05 -6.04
C LEU A 170 17.81 3.66 -5.32
N ASP A 171 17.44 3.14 -4.16
CA ASP A 171 16.29 3.58 -3.36
C ASP A 171 14.98 3.59 -4.17
N LEU A 172 14.61 2.40 -4.64
CA LEU A 172 13.48 2.15 -5.54
C LEU A 172 12.48 1.15 -4.95
N VAL A 173 11.19 1.43 -5.13
CA VAL A 173 10.09 0.50 -4.84
C VAL A 173 9.53 -0.07 -6.14
N TYR A 174 9.69 -1.38 -6.32
CA TYR A 174 9.13 -2.08 -7.47
C TYR A 174 7.61 -2.24 -7.35
N LYS A 175 6.87 -1.62 -8.28
CA LYS A 175 5.42 -1.79 -8.42
C LYS A 175 5.11 -2.63 -9.67
N PRO A 176 4.63 -3.87 -9.53
CA PRO A 176 4.28 -4.70 -10.68
C PRO A 176 3.12 -4.07 -11.46
N PRO A 177 3.09 -4.19 -12.80
CA PRO A 177 1.91 -3.79 -13.56
C PRO A 177 0.71 -4.68 -13.17
N PRO A 178 -0.52 -4.14 -13.12
CA PRO A 178 -1.70 -4.95 -12.87
C PRO A 178 -1.89 -5.98 -13.97
N THR A 179 -2.51 -7.11 -13.63
CA THR A 179 -2.79 -8.20 -14.59
C THR A 179 -3.78 -7.78 -15.67
N LYS A 180 -4.79 -6.99 -15.31
CA LYS A 180 -5.81 -6.44 -16.20
C LYS A 180 -5.89 -4.93 -16.01
N PHE A 181 -5.93 -4.20 -17.12
CA PHE A 181 -6.27 -2.78 -17.11
C PHE A 181 -7.78 -2.66 -17.20
N HIS A 182 -8.41 -2.06 -16.20
CA HIS A 182 -9.83 -1.72 -16.24
C HIS A 182 -10.00 -0.21 -16.06
N TRP A 183 -11.02 0.34 -16.70
CA TRP A 183 -11.35 1.75 -16.53
C TRP A 183 -12.17 1.91 -15.25
N ILE A 184 -11.83 2.91 -14.43
CA ILE A 184 -12.58 3.18 -13.20
C ILE A 184 -13.90 3.87 -13.57
N THR A 185 -15.00 3.13 -13.46
CA THR A 185 -16.37 3.62 -13.67
C THR A 185 -17.14 3.67 -12.36
N ARG A 186 -18.08 4.62 -12.23
CA ARG A 186 -18.89 4.81 -11.01
C ARG A 186 -19.71 3.57 -10.65
N LYS A 187 -20.32 2.93 -11.66
CA LYS A 187 -21.17 1.75 -11.48
C LYS A 187 -20.38 0.59 -10.89
N GLU A 188 -19.26 0.24 -11.53
CA GLU A 188 -18.40 -0.87 -11.08
C GLU A 188 -17.82 -0.60 -9.69
N SER A 189 -17.38 0.64 -9.41
CA SER A 189 -16.87 0.98 -8.09
C SER A 189 -17.94 0.93 -7.01
N LEU A 190 -19.17 1.35 -7.31
CA LEU A 190 -20.29 1.23 -6.36
C LEU A 190 -20.61 -0.24 -6.09
N GLN A 191 -20.66 -1.08 -7.12
CA GLN A 191 -20.85 -2.52 -6.95
C GLN A 191 -19.79 -3.11 -6.02
N LYS A 192 -18.51 -2.85 -6.28
CA LYS A 192 -17.40 -3.31 -5.42
C LYS A 192 -17.53 -2.80 -3.98
N LEU A 193 -17.89 -1.53 -3.78
CA LEU A 193 -18.08 -0.98 -2.43
C LEU A 193 -19.27 -1.61 -1.71
N THR A 194 -20.34 -1.93 -2.43
CA THR A 194 -21.50 -2.66 -1.90
C THR A 194 -21.13 -4.10 -1.55
N ASP A 195 -20.38 -4.78 -2.40
CA ASP A 195 -19.91 -6.15 -2.13
C ASP A 195 -19.05 -6.18 -0.87
N ILE A 196 -18.06 -5.28 -0.76
CA ILE A 196 -17.22 -5.11 0.43
C ILE A 196 -18.07 -4.81 1.68
N TYR A 197 -19.09 -3.96 1.55
CA TYR A 197 -19.98 -3.64 2.67
C TYR A 197 -20.80 -4.85 3.12
N CYS A 198 -21.36 -5.61 2.17
CA CYS A 198 -22.09 -6.84 2.44
C CYS A 198 -21.19 -7.91 3.07
N GLU A 199 -19.94 -8.04 2.63
CA GLU A 199 -18.93 -8.91 3.24
C GLU A 199 -18.68 -8.51 4.70
N LYS A 200 -18.44 -7.23 4.97
CA LYS A 200 -18.26 -6.74 6.35
C LYS A 200 -19.44 -7.06 7.27
N ILE A 201 -20.68 -6.89 6.79
CA ILE A 201 -21.86 -7.26 7.58
C ILE A 201 -21.90 -8.76 7.86
N LYS A 202 -21.54 -9.59 6.87
CA LYS A 202 -21.48 -11.04 7.05
C LYS A 202 -20.43 -11.39 8.09
N ASP A 203 -19.24 -10.80 8.01
CA ASP A 203 -18.15 -11.03 8.95
C ASP A 203 -18.55 -10.62 10.37
N GLU A 204 -19.12 -9.43 10.55
CA GLU A 204 -19.63 -8.95 11.85
C GLU A 204 -20.68 -9.89 12.46
N ARG A 205 -21.58 -10.44 11.63
CA ARG A 205 -22.59 -11.41 12.09
C ARG A 205 -21.98 -12.75 12.44
N LEU A 206 -21.02 -13.23 11.64
CA LEU A 206 -20.30 -14.48 11.92
C LEU A 206 -19.46 -14.36 13.19
N GLU A 207 -18.81 -13.22 13.42
CA GLU A 207 -18.07 -12.93 14.65
C GLU A 207 -18.99 -12.86 15.86
N ALA A 208 -20.15 -12.20 15.75
CA ALA A 208 -21.15 -12.16 16.82
C ALA A 208 -21.64 -13.57 17.17
N TYR A 209 -22.00 -14.36 16.16
CA TYR A 209 -22.43 -15.75 16.36
C TYR A 209 -21.32 -16.62 16.95
N HIS A 210 -20.08 -16.43 16.52
CA HIS A 210 -18.93 -17.13 17.08
C HIS A 210 -18.75 -16.80 18.57
N LYS A 211 -18.92 -15.53 18.98
CA LYS A 211 -18.90 -15.13 20.39
C LYS A 211 -20.03 -15.79 21.18
N GLU A 212 -21.25 -15.79 20.65
CA GLU A 212 -22.40 -16.47 21.28
C GLU A 212 -22.11 -17.96 21.49
N LEU A 213 -21.57 -18.65 20.48
CA LEU A 213 -21.18 -20.06 20.59
C LEU A 213 -20.07 -20.27 21.61
N GLN A 214 -19.06 -19.40 21.66
CA GLN A 214 -18.01 -19.45 22.67
C GLN A 214 -18.57 -19.28 24.09
N GLU A 215 -19.55 -18.39 24.27
CA GLU A 215 -20.21 -18.21 25.56
C GLU A 215 -21.01 -19.44 25.99
N GLN A 216 -21.63 -20.13 25.02
CA GLN A 216 -22.41 -21.35 25.23
C GLN A 216 -21.55 -22.59 25.52
N GLN A 217 -20.25 -22.58 25.26
CA GLN A 217 -19.37 -23.75 25.51
C GLN A 217 -19.34 -24.17 26.98
N ILE A 218 -19.20 -23.21 27.90
CA ILE A 218 -19.14 -23.48 29.35
C ILE A 218 -20.46 -24.10 29.86
N PRO A 219 -21.65 -23.46 29.68
CA PRO A 219 -22.90 -24.03 30.16
C PRO A 219 -23.24 -25.37 29.48
N PHE A 220 -22.85 -25.54 28.21
CA PHE A 220 -23.00 -26.83 27.52
C PHE A 220 -22.18 -27.93 28.18
N LEU A 221 -20.91 -27.67 28.53
CA LEU A 221 -20.06 -28.64 29.24
C LEU A 221 -20.55 -28.92 30.66
N GLU A 222 -21.03 -27.90 31.39
CA GLU A 222 -21.63 -28.10 32.72
C GLU A 222 -22.84 -29.03 32.66
N ASP A 223 -23.75 -28.80 31.71
CA ASP A 223 -24.93 -29.63 31.50
C ASP A 223 -24.56 -31.05 31.02
N ALA A 224 -23.56 -31.17 30.14
CA ALA A 224 -23.03 -32.46 29.71
C ALA A 224 -22.46 -33.27 30.89
N ILE A 225 -21.68 -32.64 31.77
CA ILE A 225 -21.14 -33.28 32.98
C ILE A 225 -22.28 -33.72 33.90
N LYS A 226 -23.29 -32.86 34.14
CA LYS A 226 -24.46 -33.21 34.97
C LYS A 226 -25.20 -34.42 34.40
N LYS A 227 -25.46 -34.44 33.08
CA LYS A 227 -26.11 -35.56 32.40
C LYS A 227 -25.28 -36.84 32.45
N MET A 228 -23.96 -36.76 32.26
CA MET A 228 -23.06 -37.92 32.36
C MET A 228 -23.09 -38.53 33.76
N VAL A 229 -23.05 -37.70 34.81
CA VAL A 229 -23.15 -38.16 36.21
C VAL A 229 -24.51 -38.81 36.47
N PHE A 230 -25.60 -38.17 36.02
CA PHE A 230 -26.97 -38.69 36.19
C PHE A 230 -27.16 -40.05 35.48
N ILE A 231 -26.75 -40.15 34.20
CA ILE A 231 -26.84 -41.41 33.44
C ILE A 231 -26.06 -42.52 34.14
N ARG A 232 -24.87 -42.22 34.65
CA ARG A 232 -24.05 -43.21 35.38
C ARG A 232 -24.76 -43.70 36.65
N GLN A 233 -25.37 -42.80 37.43
CA GLN A 233 -26.13 -43.16 38.63
C GLN A 233 -27.32 -44.06 38.29
N GLU A 234 -28.14 -43.67 37.32
CA GLU A 234 -29.31 -44.46 36.88
C GLU A 234 -28.91 -45.84 36.34
N GLN A 235 -27.76 -45.95 35.64
CA GLN A 235 -27.24 -47.24 35.18
C GLN A 235 -26.86 -48.16 36.34
N ILE A 236 -26.25 -47.61 37.39
CA ILE A 236 -25.90 -48.34 38.61
C ILE A 236 -27.19 -48.77 39.33
N ASP A 237 -28.15 -47.86 39.47
CA ASP A 237 -29.41 -48.13 40.18
C ASP A 237 -30.28 -49.17 39.45
N CYS A 238 -30.23 -49.21 38.12
CA CYS A 238 -30.92 -50.19 37.30
C CYS A 238 -30.14 -51.51 37.09
N ASP A 239 -28.95 -51.69 37.70
CA ASP A 239 -28.04 -52.82 37.51
C ASP A 239 -27.66 -53.09 36.02
N VAL A 240 -27.61 -52.04 35.20
CA VAL A 240 -27.23 -52.08 33.78
C VAL A 240 -25.72 -51.88 33.65
N PRO A 241 -25.01 -52.54 32.71
CA PRO A 241 -23.59 -52.30 32.50
C PRO A 241 -23.30 -50.81 32.22
N VAL A 242 -22.38 -50.25 33.02
CA VAL A 242 -22.05 -48.82 32.99
C VAL A 242 -21.34 -48.45 31.69
N THR A 243 -21.92 -47.54 30.93
CA THR A 243 -21.36 -47.06 29.65
C THR A 243 -20.47 -45.83 29.84
N VAL A 244 -20.83 -44.95 30.77
CA VAL A 244 -20.12 -43.69 31.03
C VAL A 244 -19.07 -43.93 32.11
N THR A 245 -17.78 -43.85 31.77
CA THR A 245 -16.66 -44.10 32.71
C THR A 245 -16.35 -42.88 33.58
N GLU A 246 -15.75 -43.08 34.76
CA GLU A 246 -15.35 -41.97 35.65
C GLU A 246 -14.28 -41.09 35.01
N VAL A 247 -13.35 -41.72 34.28
CA VAL A 247 -12.28 -41.03 33.55
C VAL A 247 -12.88 -40.01 32.55
N GLN A 248 -13.93 -40.39 31.81
CA GLN A 248 -14.59 -39.46 30.88
C GLN A 248 -15.24 -38.26 31.58
N ILE A 249 -15.77 -38.45 32.79
CA ILE A 249 -16.35 -37.36 33.59
C ILE A 249 -15.23 -36.43 34.08
N GLU A 250 -14.10 -36.98 34.53
CA GLU A 250 -12.94 -36.21 34.97
C GLU A 250 -12.30 -35.43 33.83
N GLU A 251 -12.14 -36.04 32.65
CA GLU A 251 -11.66 -35.37 31.44
C GLU A 251 -12.55 -34.18 31.06
N ALA A 252 -13.87 -34.35 31.09
CA ALA A 252 -14.80 -33.26 30.82
C ALA A 252 -14.71 -32.14 31.87
N ARG A 253 -14.52 -32.47 33.16
CA ARG A 253 -14.28 -31.49 34.23
C ARG A 253 -12.97 -30.72 34.01
N GLN A 254 -11.91 -31.41 33.58
CA GLN A 254 -10.62 -30.79 33.25
C GLN A 254 -10.76 -29.84 32.05
N GLN A 255 -11.47 -30.25 31.00
CA GLN A 255 -11.74 -29.39 29.83
C GLN A 255 -12.53 -28.13 30.23
N LEU A 256 -13.52 -28.27 31.10
CA LEU A 256 -14.28 -27.14 31.63
C LEU A 256 -13.39 -26.18 32.41
N ALA A 257 -12.53 -26.68 33.31
CA ALA A 257 -11.60 -25.87 34.08
C ALA A 257 -10.61 -25.13 33.17
N GLN A 258 -10.03 -25.83 32.19
CA GLN A 258 -9.13 -25.22 31.20
C GLN A 258 -9.82 -24.10 30.40
N LEU A 259 -11.08 -24.30 29.98
CA LEU A 259 -11.83 -23.26 29.26
C LEU A 259 -12.16 -22.05 30.15
N GLN A 260 -12.45 -22.26 31.43
CA GLN A 260 -12.65 -21.18 32.40
C GLN A 260 -11.37 -20.36 32.60
N GLU A 261 -10.23 -21.03 32.82
CA GLU A 261 -8.92 -20.38 32.95
C GLU A 261 -8.56 -19.57 31.70
N LEU A 262 -8.77 -20.13 30.50
CA LEU A 262 -8.54 -19.42 29.24
C LEU A 262 -9.42 -18.18 29.11
N ARG A 263 -10.69 -18.26 29.53
CA ARG A 263 -11.64 -17.13 29.49
C ARG A 263 -11.26 -16.04 30.48
N GLU A 264 -10.83 -16.41 31.69
CA GLU A 264 -10.33 -15.48 32.69
C GLU A 264 -9.03 -14.80 32.23
N ALA A 265 -8.10 -15.55 31.67
CA ALA A 265 -6.86 -15.01 31.09
C ALA A 265 -7.15 -14.03 29.95
N ALA A 266 -8.09 -14.36 29.06
CA ALA A 266 -8.51 -13.46 27.98
C ALA A 266 -9.19 -12.18 28.52
N ALA A 267 -10.05 -12.29 29.53
CA ALA A 267 -10.68 -11.14 30.18
C ALA A 267 -9.67 -10.26 30.95
N ALA A 268 -8.63 -10.85 31.54
CA ALA A 268 -7.55 -10.11 32.18
C ALA A 268 -6.70 -9.36 31.14
N ALA A 269 -6.45 -9.96 29.97
CA ALA A 269 -5.71 -9.33 28.88
C ALA A 269 -6.46 -8.11 28.29
N THR A 270 -7.78 -8.22 28.09
CA THR A 270 -8.59 -7.09 27.59
C THR A 270 -8.65 -5.93 28.57
N ARG A 271 -8.74 -6.20 29.89
CA ARG A 271 -8.66 -5.17 30.93
C ARG A 271 -7.31 -4.43 30.94
N LYS A 272 -6.20 -5.15 30.81
CA LYS A 272 -4.86 -4.54 30.73
C LYS A 272 -4.71 -3.64 29.50
N GLN A 273 -5.23 -4.07 28.35
CA GLN A 273 -5.20 -3.26 27.13
C GLN A 273 -6.03 -1.97 27.25
N SER A 274 -7.20 -2.01 27.89
CA SER A 274 -8.00 -0.79 28.11
C SER A 274 -7.28 0.21 29.02
N ASP A 275 -6.60 -0.27 30.07
CA ASP A 275 -5.86 0.57 31.01
C ASP A 275 -4.62 1.22 30.34
N GLU A 276 -3.92 0.49 29.46
CA GLU A 276 -2.79 1.02 28.69
C GLU A 276 -3.21 2.04 27.62
N THR A 277 -4.38 1.89 27.00
CA THR A 277 -4.88 2.88 26.02
C THR A 277 -5.37 4.19 26.63
N PHE A 278 -5.55 4.24 27.96
CA PHE A 278 -6.05 5.42 28.67
C PHE A 278 -4.91 6.29 29.27
N HIS A 279 -3.66 5.82 29.19
CA HIS A 279 -2.45 6.53 29.60
C HIS A 279 -1.64 7.02 28.39
#